data_AF-A0A9P7BJL5-F1
#
_entry.id   AF-A0A9P7BJL5-F1
#
_cell.length_a   1.000
_cell.length_b   1.000
_cell.length_c   1.000
_cell.angle_alpha   90.00
_cell.angle_beta   90.00
_cell.angle_gamma   90.00
#
_symmetry.space_group_name_H-M   'P 1'
#
loop_
_entity.id
_entity.type
_entity.pdbx_description
1 polymer ?
#
loop_
_entity_poly.entity_id
_entity_poly.type
_entity_poly.pdbx_seq_one_letter_code
_entity_poly.pdbx_strand_id
1 'polypeptide(L)'
;MGAHAHSGSRGRLLGEHPDAALAAQYSLQQHVRPDMPPTMLIHANDDRVVSVHNSQVMAQALAAAGVEHELHVFAHGGHGFGMHLQRGSTLALWPALAQAWLVAGAGAEDGR
;
A
#
# COMPACT_ATOMS: atom_id res chain seq x y z
N MET A 1 -3.55 -13.85 3.21
CA MET A 1 -3.12 -13.48 1.87
C MET A 1 -4.32 -13.63 0.96
N GLY A 2 -4.89 -12.51 0.50
CA GLY A 2 -6.06 -12.52 -0.38
C GLY A 2 -5.74 -13.01 -1.80
N ALA A 3 -6.76 -13.06 -2.66
CA ALA A 3 -6.65 -13.48 -4.07
C ALA A 3 -5.65 -12.64 -4.91
N HIS A 4 -5.25 -11.47 -4.39
CA HIS A 4 -4.43 -10.49 -5.09
C HIS A 4 -2.95 -10.51 -4.67
N ALA A 5 -2.57 -11.40 -3.74
CA ALA A 5 -1.20 -11.52 -3.27
C ALA A 5 -0.25 -11.94 -4.39
N HIS A 6 1.00 -11.45 -4.36
CA HIS A 6 2.05 -11.92 -5.26
C HIS A 6 2.24 -13.44 -5.12
N SER A 7 1.96 -14.20 -6.17
CA SER A 7 1.89 -15.67 -6.13
C SER A 7 3.21 -16.31 -5.71
N GLY A 8 4.34 -15.83 -6.28
CA GLY A 8 5.68 -16.35 -5.97
C GLY A 8 6.10 -16.09 -4.52
N SER A 9 5.79 -14.91 -3.97
CA SER A 9 6.09 -14.59 -2.58
C SER A 9 5.21 -15.40 -1.63
N ARG A 10 3.93 -15.56 -1.96
CA ARG A 10 2.99 -16.38 -1.19
C ARG A 10 3.48 -17.84 -1.09
N GLY A 11 3.89 -18.43 -2.21
CA GLY A 11 4.40 -19.81 -2.25
C GLY A 11 5.67 -19.99 -1.40
N ARG A 12 6.60 -19.03 -1.47
CA ARG A 12 7.83 -19.08 -0.66
C ARG A 12 7.59 -18.87 0.83
N LEU A 13 6.63 -18.02 1.20
CA LEU A 13 6.37 -17.67 2.59
C LEU A 13 5.44 -18.65 3.29
N LEU A 14 4.40 -19.14 2.61
CA LEU A 14 3.34 -19.95 3.21
C LEU A 14 3.31 -21.41 2.69
N GLY A 15 4.12 -21.74 1.69
CA GLY A 15 4.06 -23.01 0.97
C GLY A 15 2.99 -23.02 -0.14
N GLU A 16 2.87 -24.14 -0.85
CA GLU A 16 1.93 -24.30 -1.96
C GLU A 16 0.47 -24.37 -1.50
N HIS A 17 0.25 -24.93 -0.30
CA HIS A 17 -1.08 -25.16 0.28
C HIS A 17 -1.14 -24.65 1.73
N PRO A 18 -1.06 -23.33 1.95
CA PRO A 18 -1.23 -22.80 3.29
C PRO A 18 -2.65 -23.00 3.76
N ASP A 19 -2.81 -23.33 5.04
CA ASP A 19 -4.13 -23.33 5.64
C ASP A 19 -4.68 -21.89 5.77
N ALA A 20 -5.99 -21.79 6.02
CA ALA A 20 -6.69 -20.52 6.10
C ALA A 20 -6.20 -19.65 7.26
N ALA A 21 -5.77 -20.24 8.38
CA ALA A 21 -5.32 -19.51 9.56
C ALA A 21 -3.96 -18.85 9.30
N LEU A 22 -3.04 -19.60 8.68
CA LEU A 22 -1.74 -19.10 8.24
C LEU A 22 -1.92 -18.03 7.15
N ALA A 23 -2.81 -18.26 6.19
CA ALA A 23 -3.14 -17.22 5.21
C ALA A 23 -3.66 -15.95 5.90
N ALA A 24 -4.59 -16.08 6.85
CA ALA A 24 -5.13 -14.94 7.61
C ALA A 24 -4.02 -14.19 8.34
N GLN A 25 -3.13 -14.90 9.06
CA GLN A 25 -2.01 -14.34 9.81
C GLN A 25 -1.11 -13.43 8.95
N TYR A 26 -0.90 -13.76 7.68
CA TYR A 26 -0.09 -12.95 6.75
C TYR A 26 -0.93 -12.04 5.83
N SER A 27 -2.18 -11.78 6.18
CA SER A 27 -3.07 -10.83 5.51
C SER A 27 -3.07 -9.50 6.27
N LEU A 28 -2.21 -8.56 5.90
CA LEU A 28 -1.98 -7.33 6.66
C LEU A 28 -3.24 -6.48 6.87
N GLN A 29 -4.15 -6.46 5.89
CA GLN A 29 -5.42 -5.75 5.99
C GLN A 29 -6.31 -6.23 7.15
N GLN A 30 -6.11 -7.47 7.64
CA GLN A 30 -6.86 -8.04 8.77
C GLN A 30 -6.27 -7.65 10.13
N HIS A 31 -5.11 -7.00 10.14
CA HIS A 31 -4.36 -6.65 11.34
C HIS A 31 -4.23 -5.13 11.54
N VAL A 32 -5.01 -4.35 10.78
CA VAL A 32 -5.08 -2.91 10.99
C VAL A 32 -5.67 -2.63 12.37
N ARG A 33 -5.07 -1.68 13.08
CA ARG A 33 -5.49 -1.26 14.42
C ARG A 33 -5.62 0.26 14.51
N PRO A 34 -6.47 0.80 15.40
CA PRO A 34 -6.68 2.24 15.53
C PRO A 34 -5.43 3.03 15.97
N ASP A 35 -4.44 2.37 16.58
CA ASP A 35 -3.18 2.97 17.05
C ASP A 35 -2.07 2.97 15.99
N MET A 36 -2.36 2.53 14.76
CA MET A 36 -1.38 2.59 13.67
C MET A 36 -1.05 4.04 13.32
N PRO A 37 0.21 4.32 12.95
CA PRO A 37 0.61 5.66 12.52
C PRO A 37 -0.08 6.03 11.19
N PRO A 38 -0.16 7.33 10.87
CA PRO A 38 -0.61 7.79 9.56
C PRO A 38 0.10 7.03 8.44
N THR A 39 -0.65 6.56 7.44
CA THR A 39 -0.13 5.66 6.41
C THR A 39 -0.38 6.19 5.01
N MET A 40 0.67 6.37 4.21
CA MET A 40 0.56 6.68 2.78
C MET A 40 0.77 5.41 1.94
N LEU A 41 -0.13 5.17 0.99
CA LEU A 41 -0.08 4.07 0.01
C LEU A 41 0.10 4.65 -1.39
N ILE A 42 1.05 4.11 -2.14
CA ILE A 42 1.36 4.54 -3.52
C ILE A 42 1.39 3.29 -4.42
N HIS A 43 0.64 3.30 -5.52
CA HIS A 43 0.53 2.14 -6.41
C HIS A 43 0.31 2.56 -7.88
N ALA A 44 0.81 1.76 -8.82
CA ALA A 44 0.45 1.84 -10.23
C ALA A 44 -0.72 0.91 -10.56
N ASN A 45 -1.76 1.41 -11.22
CA ASN A 45 -2.96 0.66 -11.58
C ASN A 45 -2.67 -0.46 -12.61
N ASP A 46 -1.63 -0.29 -13.42
CA ASP A 46 -1.17 -1.27 -14.41
C ASP A 46 -0.10 -2.24 -13.87
N ASP A 47 0.08 -2.34 -12.54
CA ASP A 47 0.90 -3.39 -11.92
C ASP A 47 0.25 -4.78 -12.13
N ARG A 48 0.89 -5.58 -12.98
CA ARG A 48 0.47 -6.95 -13.32
C ARG A 48 1.08 -8.03 -12.43
N VAL A 49 1.98 -7.65 -11.52
CA VAL A 49 2.70 -8.54 -10.60
C VAL A 49 2.02 -8.51 -9.23
N VAL A 50 1.72 -7.31 -8.73
CA VAL A 50 0.94 -7.10 -7.50
C VAL A 50 -0.26 -6.26 -7.86
N SER A 51 -1.46 -6.82 -7.75
CA SER A 51 -2.67 -6.09 -8.09
C SER A 51 -2.89 -4.90 -7.15
N VAL A 52 -3.26 -3.75 -7.73
CA VAL A 52 -3.66 -2.53 -7.02
C VAL A 52 -4.73 -2.76 -5.94
N HIS A 53 -5.52 -3.82 -6.07
CA HIS A 53 -6.55 -4.18 -5.10
C HIS A 53 -5.99 -4.42 -3.69
N ASN A 54 -4.72 -4.83 -3.55
CA ASN A 54 -4.09 -4.94 -2.23
C ASN A 54 -4.05 -3.58 -1.52
N SER A 55 -3.70 -2.51 -2.23
CA SER A 55 -3.68 -1.16 -1.65
C SER A 55 -5.08 -0.62 -1.39
N GLN A 56 -6.05 -0.95 -2.26
CA GLN A 56 -7.46 -0.56 -2.06
C GLN A 56 -8.06 -1.20 -0.79
N VAL A 57 -7.85 -2.50 -0.60
CA VAL A 57 -8.35 -3.21 0.59
C VAL A 57 -7.63 -2.76 1.86
N MET A 58 -6.33 -2.47 1.79
CA MET A 58 -5.59 -1.90 2.91
C MET A 58 -6.14 -0.51 3.29
N ALA A 59 -6.38 0.36 2.32
CA ALA A 59 -6.97 1.69 2.56
C ALA A 59 -8.37 1.58 3.18
N GLN A 60 -9.21 0.65 2.71
CA GLN A 60 -10.52 0.38 3.31
C GLN A 60 -10.41 -0.07 4.78
N ALA A 61 -9.44 -0.93 5.10
CA ALA A 61 -9.20 -1.37 6.47
C ALA A 61 -8.70 -0.22 7.37
N LEU A 62 -7.79 0.63 6.87
CA LEU A 62 -7.33 1.84 7.56
C LEU A 62 -8.49 2.80 7.84
N ALA A 63 -9.35 3.05 6.85
CA ALA A 63 -10.55 3.87 7.00
C ALA A 63 -11.51 3.30 8.06
N ALA A 64 -11.78 1.99 8.02
CA ALA A 64 -12.67 1.33 8.97
C ALA A 64 -12.15 1.39 10.42
N ALA A 65 -10.83 1.43 10.61
CA ALA A 65 -10.18 1.56 11.91
C ALA A 65 -10.00 3.02 12.38
N GLY A 66 -10.37 4.01 11.56
CA GLY A 66 -10.18 5.42 11.87
C GLY A 66 -8.72 5.89 11.81
N VAL A 67 -7.86 5.16 11.10
CA VAL A 67 -6.45 5.51 10.91
C VAL A 67 -6.32 6.54 9.79
N GLU A 68 -5.59 7.62 10.05
CA GLU A 68 -5.26 8.63 9.04
C GLU A 68 -4.47 7.98 7.89
N HIS A 69 -4.91 8.20 6.65
CA HIS A 69 -4.25 7.58 5.51
C HIS A 69 -4.46 8.35 4.21
N GLU A 70 -3.55 8.13 3.26
CA GLU A 70 -3.67 8.57 1.87
C GLU A 70 -3.42 7.40 0.92
N LEU A 71 -4.17 7.36 -0.19
CA LEU A 71 -3.96 6.40 -1.26
C LEU A 71 -3.81 7.12 -2.60
N HIS A 72 -2.64 7.00 -3.23
CA HIS A 72 -2.34 7.52 -4.56
C HIS A 72 -2.22 6.38 -5.55
N VAL A 73 -3.14 6.34 -6.53
CA VAL A 73 -3.14 5.35 -7.61
C VAL A 73 -2.86 6.06 -8.94
N PHE A 74 -1.73 5.73 -9.56
CA PHE A 74 -1.35 6.26 -10.86
C PHE A 74 -1.79 5.30 -11.96
N ALA A 75 -2.28 5.83 -13.09
CA ALA A 75 -2.74 4.98 -14.19
C ALA A 75 -1.63 4.06 -14.73
N HIS A 76 -0.39 4.58 -14.79
CA HIS A 76 0.76 3.91 -15.37
C HIS A 76 2.02 4.03 -14.53
N GLY A 77 2.75 2.91 -14.41
CA GLY A 77 4.04 2.82 -13.75
C GLY A 77 4.62 1.40 -13.72
N GLY A 78 3.76 0.38 -13.80
CA GLY A 78 4.14 -1.01 -13.69
C GLY A 78 4.62 -1.40 -12.29
N HIS A 79 5.10 -2.63 -12.17
CA HIS A 79 5.63 -3.15 -10.92
C HIS A 79 6.99 -2.55 -10.57
N GLY A 80 7.18 -2.14 -9.31
CA GLY A 80 8.49 -1.74 -8.80
C GLY A 80 9.08 -0.50 -9.49
N PHE A 81 8.24 0.47 -9.87
CA PHE A 81 8.67 1.67 -10.58
C PHE A 81 9.76 2.47 -9.84
N GLY A 82 9.78 2.46 -8.50
CA GLY A 82 10.79 3.14 -7.69
C GLY A 82 11.03 4.59 -8.15
N MET A 83 12.28 4.92 -8.48
CA MET A 83 12.68 6.23 -9.02
C MET A 83 12.82 6.24 -10.55
N HIS A 84 12.32 5.23 -11.26
CA HIS A 84 12.25 5.22 -12.72
C HIS A 84 11.08 6.10 -13.20
N LEU A 85 11.25 7.41 -13.04
CA LEU A 85 10.22 8.40 -13.30
C LEU A 85 10.22 8.81 -14.77
N GLN A 86 9.26 8.30 -15.53
CA GLN A 86 9.06 8.72 -16.91
C GLN A 86 8.71 10.21 -16.97
N ARG A 87 9.49 10.99 -17.73
CA ARG A 87 9.22 12.42 -17.95
C ARG A 87 7.82 12.60 -18.54
N GLY A 88 7.07 13.53 -17.97
CA GLY A 88 5.69 13.83 -18.39
C GLY A 88 4.62 12.90 -17.80
N SER A 89 5.00 11.85 -17.06
CA SER A 89 4.04 11.03 -16.33
C SER A 89 3.63 11.68 -15.01
N THR A 90 2.36 11.56 -14.62
CA THR A 90 1.89 11.98 -13.28
C THR A 90 2.57 11.19 -12.17
N LEU A 91 3.00 9.95 -12.45
CA LEU A 91 3.79 9.14 -11.51
C LEU A 91 5.07 9.85 -11.06
N ALA A 92 5.68 10.69 -11.92
CA ALA A 92 6.89 11.42 -11.58
C ALA A 92 6.71 12.37 -10.38
N LEU A 93 5.45 12.67 -9.99
CA LEU A 93 5.12 13.50 -8.84
C LEU A 93 5.09 12.73 -7.52
N TRP A 94 5.10 11.39 -7.52
CA TRP A 94 4.96 10.61 -6.29
C TRP A 94 5.98 10.97 -5.20
N PRO A 95 7.27 11.26 -5.49
CA PRO A 95 8.22 11.62 -4.44
C PRO A 95 7.90 12.99 -3.83
N ALA A 96 7.42 13.94 -4.65
CA ALA A 96 7.02 15.26 -4.17
C ALA A 96 5.76 15.17 -3.30
N LEU A 97 4.80 14.32 -3.67
CA LEU A 97 3.63 14.01 -2.85
C LEU A 97 4.03 13.38 -1.51
N ALA A 98 4.94 12.40 -1.52
CA ALA A 98 5.44 11.76 -0.30
C ALA A 98 6.19 12.74 0.61
N GLN A 99 7.00 13.63 0.04
CA GLN A 99 7.67 14.68 0.82
C GLN A 99 6.67 15.66 1.44
N ALA A 100 5.68 16.11 0.67
CA ALA A 100 4.63 17.00 1.17
C ALA A 100 3.83 16.34 2.31
N TRP A 101 3.48 15.05 2.15
CA TRP A 101 2.81 14.26 3.17
C TRP A 101 3.63 14.15 4.46
N LEU A 102 4.93 13.85 4.37
CA LEU A 102 5.82 13.79 5.55
C LEU A 102 5.90 15.13 6.29
N VAL A 103 5.99 16.24 5.56
CA VAL A 103 6.04 17.59 6.14
C VAL A 103 4.70 17.95 6.81
N ALA A 104 3.59 17.62 6.18
CA ALA A 104 2.25 17.86 6.75
C ALA A 104 2.05 17.06 8.04
N GLY A 105 2.50 15.79 8.07
CA GLY A 105 2.44 14.94 9.26
C GLY A 105 3.32 15.47 10.40
N ALA A 106 4.54 15.94 10.12
CA ALA A 106 5.42 16.52 11.13
C ALA A 106 4.83 17.80 11.77
N GLY A 107 4.08 18.60 11.00
CA GLY A 107 3.39 19.79 11.53
C GLY A 107 2.16 19.48 12.38
N ALA A 108 1.57 18.28 12.25
CA ALA A 108 0.40 17.87 13.03
C ALA A 108 0.74 17.40 14.45
N GLU A 109 2.01 17.03 14.71
CA GLU A 109 2.48 16.66 16.06
C GLU A 109 2.84 17.88 16.92
N ASP A 110 3.24 19.00 16.31
CA ASP A 110 3.63 20.25 17.01
C ASP A 110 2.43 21.11 17.46
N GLY A 111 1.21 20.71 17.11
CA GLY A 111 -0.04 21.45 17.37
C GLY A 111 -1.05 20.72 18.27
N ARG A 112 -0.69 19.57 18.87
CA ARG A 112 -1.52 18.83 19.84
C ARG A 112 -1.01 18.96 21.27
#